data_AF-A0A7W0H432-F1
#
_entry.id   AF-A0A7W0H432-F1
#
_cell.length_a   1.000
_cell.length_b   1.000
_cell.length_c   1.000
_cell.angle_alpha   90.00
_cell.angle_beta   90.00
_cell.angle_gamma   90.00
#
_symmetry.space_group_name_H-M   'P 1'
#
loop_
_entity.id
_entity.type
_entity.pdbx_description
1 polymer ?
#
loop_
_entity_poly.entity_id
_entity_poly.type
_entity_poly.pdbx_seq_one_letter_code
_entity_poly.pdbx_strand_id
1 'polypeptide(L)'
;MEWEQNLDKVKGDRNSNPYAVLALADRQIVVDADANAVLEVLGGQVSLLAVIPKNGKSQAVPSSIAQGPSGDLFVGELAEGAGTGKARVWRIPAAGGTPEVYATGFTAITGVAFGPDGSLFVTEFARNFRREDLRGTVVRVAPDGTRTRLGAKKLLAPTGAAVDSTGAVYVSNFSVLPRKTPKKSPFKGAGGSLVKITP
;
A
#
# COMPACT_ATOMS: atom_id res chain seq x y z
N MET A 1 25.05 4.61 1.64
CA MET A 1 24.26 4.69 2.88
C MET A 1 23.23 3.56 2.96
N GLU A 2 22.39 3.33 1.96
CA GLU A 2 21.45 2.18 1.98
C GLU A 2 22.14 0.80 1.84
N TRP A 3 23.17 0.70 1.00
CA TRP A 3 23.92 -0.55 0.77
C TRP A 3 24.80 -0.99 1.96
N GLU A 4 25.12 -0.10 2.88
CA GLU A 4 26.01 -0.39 4.04
C GLU A 4 25.25 -1.08 5.18
N GLN A 5 23.92 -0.96 5.21
CA GLN A 5 23.06 -1.51 6.27
C GLN A 5 22.15 -2.64 5.80
N ASN A 6 22.38 -3.17 4.60
CA ASN A 6 21.54 -4.22 4.04
C ASN A 6 21.87 -5.58 4.69
N LEU A 7 21.08 -5.94 5.72
CA LEU A 7 21.26 -7.16 6.53
C LEU A 7 20.74 -8.44 5.84
N ASP A 8 20.13 -8.35 4.65
CA ASP A 8 19.50 -9.49 3.99
C ASP A 8 20.47 -10.34 3.12
N LYS A 9 21.77 -9.98 3.08
CA LYS A 9 22.83 -10.58 2.23
C LYS A 9 22.48 -10.64 0.74
N VAL A 10 21.42 -9.96 0.31
CA VAL A 10 21.18 -9.71 -1.10
C VAL A 10 22.16 -8.62 -1.45
N LYS A 11 22.87 -8.80 -2.55
CA LYS A 11 23.59 -7.72 -3.21
C LYS A 11 22.50 -6.71 -3.57
N GLY A 12 22.21 -5.77 -2.67
CA GLY A 12 21.10 -4.83 -2.79
C GLY A 12 21.08 -4.32 -4.21
N ASP A 13 19.98 -4.58 -4.90
CA ASP A 13 19.83 -4.13 -6.27
C ASP A 13 20.11 -2.62 -6.23
N ARG A 14 21.01 -2.13 -7.08
CA ARG A 14 21.35 -0.69 -7.13
C ARG A 14 20.18 0.16 -7.68
N ASN A 15 19.00 -0.44 -7.69
CA ASN A 15 17.82 -0.01 -8.36
C ASN A 15 16.88 0.56 -7.31
N SER A 16 16.42 1.76 -7.59
CA SER A 16 15.45 2.49 -6.80
C SER A 16 14.17 2.52 -7.62
N ASN A 17 13.05 2.22 -6.97
CA ASN A 17 11.72 2.31 -7.56
C ASN A 17 10.76 2.94 -6.52
N PRO A 18 10.91 4.25 -6.26
CA PRO A 18 10.05 4.95 -5.32
C PRO A 18 8.61 4.91 -5.83
N TYR A 19 7.71 4.34 -5.03
CA TYR A 19 6.34 4.07 -5.43
C TYR A 19 5.33 4.98 -4.71
N ALA A 20 5.50 5.20 -3.42
CA ALA A 20 4.57 6.00 -2.62
C ALA A 20 5.29 7.09 -1.82
N VAL A 21 4.62 8.23 -1.65
CA VAL A 21 5.11 9.36 -0.84
C VAL A 21 4.03 9.77 0.15
N LEU A 22 4.42 9.92 1.41
CA LEU A 22 3.63 10.58 2.45
C LEU A 22 4.25 11.95 2.74
N ALA A 23 3.53 13.02 2.42
CA ALA A 23 3.94 14.38 2.77
C ALA A 23 3.46 14.72 4.19
N LEU A 24 4.41 14.99 5.09
CA LEU A 24 4.17 15.51 6.43
C LEU A 24 4.50 17.02 6.45
N ALA A 25 4.18 17.69 7.56
CA ALA A 25 4.35 19.14 7.67
C ALA A 25 5.82 19.60 7.51
N ASP A 26 6.76 18.77 7.96
CA ASP A 26 8.19 19.08 8.07
C ASP A 26 9.09 18.20 7.19
N ARG A 27 8.59 17.05 6.71
CA ARG A 27 9.35 16.07 5.94
C ARG A 27 8.49 15.27 4.98
N GLN A 28 9.12 14.51 4.10
CA GLN A 28 8.44 13.52 3.26
C GLN A 28 8.95 12.13 3.59
N ILE A 29 8.06 11.14 3.52
CA ILE A 29 8.43 9.73 3.64
C ILE A 29 8.24 9.09 2.27
N VAL A 30 9.28 8.46 1.74
CA VAL A 30 9.27 7.78 0.45
C VAL A 30 9.37 6.28 0.68
N VAL A 31 8.46 5.53 0.07
CA VAL A 31 8.52 4.08 0.04
C VAL A 31 9.13 3.64 -1.29
N ASP A 32 10.26 2.96 -1.22
CA ASP A 32 10.95 2.39 -2.37
C ASP A 32 10.64 0.90 -2.49
N ALA A 33 9.94 0.54 -3.57
CA ALA A 33 9.43 -0.80 -3.78
C ALA A 33 10.55 -1.81 -4.09
N ASP A 34 11.61 -1.39 -4.79
CA ASP A 34 12.66 -2.30 -5.23
C ASP A 34 13.70 -2.52 -4.14
N ALA A 35 13.99 -1.47 -3.36
CA ALA A 35 14.89 -1.56 -2.22
C ALA A 35 14.24 -2.16 -0.95
N ASN A 36 12.91 -2.37 -0.95
CA ASN A 36 12.10 -2.62 0.24
C ASN A 36 12.32 -1.58 1.36
N ALA A 37 12.65 -0.35 0.99
CA ALA A 37 13.09 0.67 1.94
C ALA A 37 12.01 1.71 2.19
N VAL A 38 12.06 2.27 3.40
CA VAL A 38 11.32 3.46 3.80
C VAL A 38 12.34 4.54 4.09
N LEU A 39 12.27 5.62 3.33
CA LEU A 39 13.22 6.72 3.35
C LEU A 39 12.53 7.98 3.87
N GLU A 40 13.28 8.83 4.54
CA GLU A 40 12.88 10.19 4.87
C GLU A 40 13.59 11.18 3.94
N VAL A 41 12.87 12.23 3.54
CA VAL A 41 13.42 13.39 2.87
C VAL A 41 13.15 14.62 3.73
N LEU A 42 14.22 15.21 4.27
CA LEU A 42 14.18 16.38 5.15
C LEU A 42 15.18 17.42 4.63
N GLY A 43 14.70 18.61 4.28
CA GLY A 43 15.56 19.68 3.75
C GLY A 43 16.35 19.29 2.49
N GLY A 44 15.81 18.37 1.67
CA GLY A 44 16.48 17.82 0.49
C GLY A 44 17.51 16.71 0.77
N GLN A 45 17.72 16.35 2.04
CA GLN A 45 18.56 15.22 2.43
C GLN A 45 17.72 13.95 2.54
N VAL A 46 18.27 12.83 2.06
CA VAL A 46 17.62 11.52 2.12
C VAL A 46 18.29 10.65 3.17
N SER A 47 17.50 10.07 4.08
CA SER A 47 17.94 9.16 5.13
C SER A 47 17.09 7.87 5.12
N LEU A 48 17.67 6.76 5.58
CA LEU A 48 16.96 5.48 5.71
C LEU A 48 16.23 5.46 7.06
N LEU A 49 14.92 5.22 7.05
CA LEU A 49 14.14 4.98 8.27
C LEU A 49 14.04 3.49 8.59
N ALA A 50 13.82 2.65 7.58
CA ALA A 50 13.65 1.22 7.77
C ALA A 50 13.85 0.42 6.49
N VAL A 51 14.22 -0.86 6.64
CA VAL A 51 14.20 -1.87 5.57
C VAL A 51 13.17 -2.93 5.94
N ILE A 52 12.19 -3.13 5.06
CA ILE A 52 11.15 -4.13 5.24
C ILE A 52 11.70 -5.49 4.83
N PRO A 53 11.64 -6.51 5.71
CA PRO A 53 12.21 -7.81 5.40
C PRO A 53 11.38 -8.54 4.35
N LYS A 54 12.07 -9.38 3.57
CA LYS A 54 11.47 -10.29 2.59
C LYS A 54 10.31 -11.10 3.16
N ASN A 55 9.38 -11.46 2.28
CA ASN A 55 8.29 -12.36 2.58
C ASN A 55 8.71 -13.80 2.24
N GLY A 56 9.43 -14.44 3.17
CA GLY A 56 10.04 -15.75 2.94
C GLY A 56 11.10 -15.68 1.84
N LYS A 57 10.85 -16.35 0.70
CA LYS A 57 11.76 -16.34 -0.46
C LYS A 57 11.49 -15.19 -1.44
N SER A 58 10.43 -14.40 -1.22
CA SER A 58 9.96 -13.37 -2.14
C SER A 58 10.20 -11.96 -1.59
N GLN A 59 10.29 -10.96 -2.48
CA GLN A 59 10.40 -9.56 -2.08
C GLN A 59 9.11 -9.06 -1.41
N ALA A 60 9.22 -8.08 -0.50
CA ALA A 60 8.06 -7.44 0.11
C ALA A 60 7.36 -6.51 -0.90
N VAL A 61 8.13 -5.72 -1.64
CA VAL A 61 7.63 -4.76 -2.63
C VAL A 61 6.66 -3.77 -1.96
N PRO A 62 7.13 -2.93 -1.02
CA PRO A 62 6.27 -1.97 -0.35
C PRO A 62 5.72 -0.92 -1.34
N SER A 63 4.44 -0.61 -1.22
CA SER A 63 3.67 0.06 -2.29
C SER A 63 2.69 1.12 -1.77
N SER A 64 2.63 1.35 -0.46
CA SER A 64 1.71 2.32 0.13
C SER A 64 2.18 2.75 1.50
N ILE A 65 1.81 3.96 1.92
CA ILE A 65 2.19 4.52 3.21
C ILE A 65 1.06 5.40 3.77
N ALA A 66 0.84 5.33 5.08
CA ALA A 66 0.02 6.28 5.83
C ALA A 66 0.60 6.50 7.23
N GLN A 67 0.33 7.66 7.83
CA GLN A 67 0.56 7.88 9.25
C GLN A 67 -0.68 7.42 10.02
N GLY A 68 -0.47 6.60 11.06
CA GLY A 68 -1.55 6.16 11.95
C GLY A 68 -1.82 7.17 13.06
N PRO A 69 -2.88 6.95 13.88
CA PRO A 69 -3.30 7.88 14.93
C PRO A 69 -2.23 8.13 16.02
N SER A 70 -1.32 7.18 16.24
CA SER A 70 -0.19 7.30 17.18
C SER A 70 1.02 8.02 16.60
N GLY A 71 0.99 8.43 15.34
CA GLY A 71 2.12 9.04 14.63
C GLY A 71 3.05 8.05 13.93
N ASP A 72 2.91 6.74 14.18
CA ASP A 72 3.69 5.70 13.50
C ASP A 72 3.35 5.61 12.01
N LEU A 73 4.28 5.07 11.24
CA LEU A 73 4.18 4.87 9.81
C LEU A 73 3.66 3.46 9.50
N PHE A 74 2.67 3.36 8.62
CA PHE A 74 2.06 2.10 8.21
C PHE A 74 2.28 1.88 6.73
N VAL A 75 2.96 0.79 6.38
CA VAL A 75 3.35 0.47 4.99
C VAL A 75 2.69 -0.81 4.54
N GLY A 76 1.93 -0.75 3.45
CA GLY A 76 1.38 -1.93 2.79
C GLY A 76 2.36 -2.50 1.77
N GLU A 77 2.47 -3.83 1.73
CA GLU A 77 3.31 -4.53 0.75
C GLU A 77 2.48 -5.12 -0.42
N LEU A 78 2.96 -4.97 -1.65
CA LEU A 78 2.33 -5.57 -2.82
C LEU A 78 2.51 -7.10 -2.80
N ALA A 79 3.71 -7.57 -2.48
CA ALA A 79 4.09 -8.97 -2.26
C ALA A 79 3.57 -9.97 -3.32
N GLU A 80 3.62 -9.62 -4.61
CA GLU A 80 3.10 -10.47 -5.69
C GLU A 80 3.74 -11.86 -5.71
N GLY A 81 5.06 -11.91 -5.54
CA GLY A 81 5.82 -13.16 -5.50
C GLY A 81 5.53 -14.04 -4.27
N ALA A 82 4.86 -13.52 -3.23
CA ALA A 82 4.47 -14.30 -2.06
C ALA A 82 3.13 -15.02 -2.26
N GLY A 83 2.25 -14.50 -3.12
CA GLY A 83 0.97 -15.10 -3.47
C GLY A 83 -0.23 -14.57 -2.67
N THR A 84 -1.40 -15.18 -2.92
CA THR A 84 -2.69 -14.71 -2.38
C THR A 84 -2.75 -14.84 -0.86
N GLY A 85 -3.21 -13.79 -0.18
CA GLY A 85 -3.35 -13.75 1.28
C GLY A 85 -2.02 -13.65 2.04
N LYS A 86 -0.91 -13.34 1.35
CA LYS A 86 0.43 -13.26 1.96
C LYS A 86 0.94 -11.84 2.19
N ALA A 87 0.28 -10.83 1.62
CA ALA A 87 0.64 -9.44 1.86
C ALA A 87 0.33 -9.02 3.31
N ARG A 88 1.16 -8.13 3.82
CA ARG A 88 1.18 -7.60 5.18
C ARG A 88 1.17 -6.08 5.20
N VAL A 89 0.65 -5.53 6.29
CA VAL A 89 0.86 -4.14 6.67
C VAL A 89 1.91 -4.12 7.77
N TRP A 90 2.93 -3.30 7.59
CA TRP A 90 4.01 -3.05 8.54
C TRP A 90 3.72 -1.80 9.34
N ARG A 91 4.07 -1.80 10.63
CA ARG A 91 4.16 -0.60 11.47
C ARG A 91 5.63 -0.29 11.70
N ILE A 92 5.99 0.98 11.53
CA ILE A 92 7.35 1.49 11.68
C ILE A 92 7.27 2.72 12.57
N PRO A 93 8.10 2.84 13.63
CA PRO A 93 8.14 4.04 14.44
C PRO A 93 8.38 5.29 13.60
N ALA A 94 7.79 6.43 13.97
CA ALA A 94 7.90 7.67 13.19
C ALA A 94 9.37 8.10 12.95
N ALA A 95 10.25 7.87 13.91
CA ALA A 95 11.68 8.18 13.82
C ALA A 95 12.52 7.11 13.11
N GLY A 96 11.87 6.08 12.54
CA GLY A 96 12.55 4.91 11.97
C GLY A 96 12.85 3.84 13.01
N GLY A 97 13.40 2.71 12.55
CA GLY A 97 13.70 1.54 13.36
C GLY A 97 13.14 0.25 12.80
N THR A 98 13.08 -0.78 13.64
CA THR A 98 12.65 -2.13 13.24
C THR A 98 11.18 -2.16 12.83
N PRO A 99 10.85 -2.59 11.59
CA PRO A 99 9.47 -2.82 11.18
C PRO A 99 8.84 -3.99 11.95
N GLU A 100 7.60 -3.79 12.38
CA GLU A 100 6.78 -4.82 13.02
C GLU A 100 5.58 -5.16 12.14
N VAL A 101 5.22 -6.44 12.06
CA VAL A 101 4.01 -6.84 11.33
C VAL A 101 2.79 -6.36 12.11
N TYR A 102 2.01 -5.47 11.52
CA TYR A 102 0.79 -4.93 12.13
C TYR A 102 -0.45 -5.76 11.76
N ALA A 103 -0.59 -6.12 10.49
CA ALA A 103 -1.72 -6.91 10.02
C ALA A 103 -1.31 -7.80 8.83
N THR A 104 -1.94 -8.97 8.71
CA THR A 104 -1.62 -9.98 7.69
C THR A 104 -2.87 -10.44 6.93
N GLY A 105 -2.71 -11.32 5.95
CA GLY A 105 -3.83 -11.96 5.27
C GLY A 105 -4.43 -11.14 4.13
N PHE A 106 -3.68 -10.19 3.58
CA PHE A 106 -4.07 -9.38 2.43
C PHE A 106 -3.45 -9.90 1.13
N THR A 107 -3.87 -9.34 0.01
CA THR A 107 -3.39 -9.64 -1.34
C THR A 107 -3.13 -8.33 -2.08
N ALA A 108 -1.95 -8.17 -2.67
CA ALA A 108 -1.62 -7.06 -3.57
C ALA A 108 -1.99 -5.69 -2.97
N ILE A 109 -1.43 -5.33 -1.81
CA ILE A 109 -1.79 -4.05 -1.19
C ILE A 109 -1.29 -2.91 -2.07
N THR A 110 -2.15 -1.94 -2.33
CA THR A 110 -1.86 -0.74 -3.13
C THR A 110 -2.28 0.55 -2.44
N GLY A 111 -2.86 0.46 -1.25
CA GLY A 111 -3.25 1.60 -0.45
C GLY A 111 -3.47 1.19 0.99
N VAL A 112 -3.06 2.07 1.91
CA VAL A 112 -3.37 2.01 3.33
C VAL A 112 -3.82 3.40 3.78
N ALA A 113 -4.83 3.47 4.64
CA ALA A 113 -5.32 4.72 5.22
C ALA A 113 -5.97 4.44 6.58
N PHE A 114 -6.04 5.43 7.45
CA PHE A 114 -6.78 5.35 8.71
C PHE A 114 -8.05 6.19 8.66
N GLY A 115 -9.13 5.66 9.24
CA GLY A 115 -10.35 6.40 9.48
C GLY A 115 -10.36 7.12 10.82
N PRO A 116 -11.35 8.01 11.04
CA PRO A 116 -11.48 8.78 12.28
C PRO A 116 -11.77 7.92 13.52
N ASP A 117 -12.23 6.69 13.33
CA ASP A 117 -12.49 5.71 14.39
C ASP A 117 -11.27 4.82 14.71
N GLY A 118 -10.12 5.10 14.09
CA GLY A 118 -8.91 4.30 14.23
C GLY A 118 -8.89 3.02 13.38
N SER A 119 -9.91 2.77 12.55
CA SER A 119 -9.91 1.64 11.62
C SER A 119 -8.82 1.81 10.56
N LEU A 120 -8.11 0.72 10.26
CA LEU A 120 -7.22 0.62 9.10
C LEU A 120 -8.03 0.22 7.87
N PHE A 121 -7.86 0.95 6.76
CA PHE A 121 -8.41 0.62 5.46
C PHE A 121 -7.28 0.19 4.54
N VAL A 122 -7.36 -1.04 4.02
CA VAL A 122 -6.35 -1.64 3.14
C VAL A 122 -6.96 -1.88 1.78
N THR A 123 -6.41 -1.25 0.74
CA THR A 123 -6.83 -1.49 -0.65
C THR A 123 -6.07 -2.70 -1.21
N GLU A 124 -6.81 -3.72 -1.63
CA GLU A 124 -6.30 -4.87 -2.36
C GLU A 124 -6.55 -4.65 -3.87
N PHE A 125 -5.48 -4.53 -4.66
CA PHE A 125 -5.55 -4.36 -6.12
C PHE A 125 -6.33 -5.49 -6.80
N ALA A 126 -6.14 -6.71 -6.31
CA ALA A 126 -6.86 -7.91 -6.73
C ALA A 126 -7.07 -8.81 -5.50
N ARG A 127 -8.20 -9.50 -5.46
CA ARG A 127 -8.52 -10.46 -4.37
C ARG A 127 -7.75 -11.78 -4.51
N ASN A 128 -7.12 -12.01 -5.64
CA ASN A 128 -6.36 -13.21 -5.98
C ASN A 128 -5.25 -12.87 -6.99
N PHE A 129 -4.12 -13.56 -6.90
CA PHE A 129 -3.03 -13.47 -7.90
C PHE A 129 -3.22 -14.44 -9.07
N ARG A 130 -4.47 -14.65 -9.49
CA ARG A 130 -4.74 -15.39 -10.74
C ARG A 130 -4.69 -14.38 -11.87
N ARG A 131 -3.88 -14.67 -12.90
CA ARG A 131 -3.77 -13.81 -14.09
C ARG A 131 -5.17 -13.42 -14.57
N GLU A 132 -5.34 -12.12 -14.84
CA GLU A 132 -6.55 -11.49 -15.42
C GLU A 132 -7.72 -11.14 -14.47
N ASP A 133 -7.71 -11.56 -13.19
CA ASP A 133 -8.76 -11.15 -12.24
C ASP A 133 -8.39 -9.84 -11.53
N LEU A 134 -8.81 -8.72 -12.12
CA LEU A 134 -8.56 -7.40 -11.55
C LEU A 134 -9.58 -7.01 -10.47
N ARG A 135 -10.44 -7.91 -9.97
CA ARG A 135 -11.45 -7.55 -8.95
C ARG A 135 -10.78 -7.32 -7.61
N GLY A 136 -10.64 -6.05 -7.25
CA GLY A 136 -10.10 -5.60 -5.97
C GLY A 136 -11.16 -5.36 -4.90
N THR A 137 -10.71 -4.88 -3.74
CA THR A 137 -11.58 -4.48 -2.64
C THR A 137 -10.85 -3.48 -1.75
N VAL A 138 -11.58 -2.79 -0.88
CA VAL A 138 -10.99 -2.26 0.37
C VAL A 138 -11.36 -3.20 1.50
N VAL A 139 -10.45 -3.46 2.43
CA VAL A 139 -10.68 -4.20 3.67
C VAL A 139 -10.56 -3.19 4.81
N ARG A 140 -11.65 -2.95 5.53
CA ARG A 140 -11.63 -2.24 6.80
C ARG A 140 -11.27 -3.24 7.90
N VAL A 141 -10.29 -2.90 8.72
CA VAL A 141 -9.92 -3.58 9.95
C VAL A 141 -10.24 -2.63 11.10
N ALA A 142 -11.30 -2.92 11.85
CA ALA A 142 -11.68 -2.12 13.00
C ALA A 142 -10.68 -2.32 14.16
N PRO A 143 -10.63 -1.42 15.16
CA PRO A 143 -9.71 -1.53 16.29
C PRO A 143 -9.82 -2.83 17.09
N ASP A 144 -11.00 -3.47 17.09
CA ASP A 144 -11.25 -4.78 17.71
C ASP A 144 -10.74 -5.97 16.85
N GLY A 145 -10.19 -5.69 15.67
CA GLY A 145 -9.71 -6.68 14.69
C GLY A 145 -10.77 -7.15 13.69
N THR A 146 -12.04 -6.71 13.83
CA THR A 146 -13.13 -7.09 12.91
C THR A 146 -12.81 -6.64 11.49
N ARG A 147 -13.00 -7.53 10.51
CA ARG A 147 -12.71 -7.27 9.09
C ARG A 147 -13.97 -7.16 8.24
N THR A 148 -14.08 -6.10 7.44
CA THR A 148 -15.19 -5.91 6.50
C THR A 148 -14.67 -5.59 5.10
N ARG A 149 -15.15 -6.30 4.08
CA ARG A 149 -14.82 -6.02 2.68
C ARG A 149 -15.79 -4.98 2.09
N LEU A 150 -15.24 -3.89 1.61
CA LEU A 150 -15.93 -2.75 1.06
C LEU A 150 -15.71 -2.65 -0.45
N GLY A 151 -16.75 -2.30 -1.21
CA GLY A 151 -16.63 -2.01 -2.64
C GLY A 151 -16.33 -3.22 -3.55
N ALA A 152 -16.34 -4.46 -3.03
CA ALA A 152 -15.93 -5.67 -3.77
C ALA A 152 -16.65 -5.94 -5.11
N LYS A 153 -17.83 -5.34 -5.35
CA LYS A 153 -18.58 -5.43 -6.61
C LYS A 153 -18.35 -4.25 -7.56
N LYS A 154 -17.70 -3.18 -7.08
CA LYS A 154 -17.51 -1.91 -7.79
C LYS A 154 -16.05 -1.64 -8.15
N LEU A 155 -15.12 -2.31 -7.47
CA LEU A 155 -13.69 -2.07 -7.62
C LEU A 155 -13.03 -3.07 -8.58
N LEU A 156 -12.27 -2.54 -9.53
CA LEU A 156 -11.46 -3.25 -10.51
C LEU A 156 -10.10 -2.54 -10.63
N ALA A 157 -9.01 -3.20 -10.24
CA ALA A 157 -7.68 -2.63 -10.13
C ALA A 157 -7.63 -1.32 -9.31
N PRO A 158 -8.18 -1.28 -8.09
CA PRO A 158 -8.08 -0.11 -7.23
C PRO A 158 -6.64 0.08 -6.70
N THR A 159 -6.27 1.33 -6.42
CA THR A 159 -4.95 1.67 -5.84
C THR A 159 -5.08 2.50 -4.57
N GLY A 160 -4.87 3.81 -4.65
CA GLY A 160 -4.95 4.70 -3.50
C GLY A 160 -6.36 4.78 -2.92
N ALA A 161 -6.46 4.83 -1.60
CA ALA A 161 -7.67 5.14 -0.85
C ALA A 161 -7.41 6.28 0.14
N ALA A 162 -8.41 7.14 0.32
CA ALA A 162 -8.43 8.19 1.34
C ALA A 162 -9.73 8.10 2.13
N VAL A 163 -9.70 8.42 3.42
CA VAL A 163 -10.87 8.40 4.31
C VAL A 163 -11.11 9.81 4.83
N ASP A 164 -12.35 10.30 4.70
CA ASP A 164 -12.73 11.61 5.25
C ASP A 164 -13.14 11.52 6.73
N SER A 165 -13.36 12.69 7.35
CA SER A 165 -13.75 12.81 8.75
C SER A 165 -15.12 12.20 9.08
N THR A 166 -15.94 11.90 8.07
CA THR A 166 -17.22 11.19 8.24
C THR A 166 -17.05 9.67 8.16
N GLY A 167 -15.84 9.18 7.84
CA GLY A 167 -15.54 7.78 7.60
C GLY A 167 -15.82 7.32 6.17
N ALA A 168 -16.19 8.22 5.25
CA ALA A 168 -16.37 7.82 3.86
C ALA A 168 -15.01 7.58 3.18
N VAL A 169 -14.93 6.49 2.42
CA VAL A 169 -13.71 6.04 1.75
C VAL A 169 -13.78 6.40 0.26
N TYR A 170 -12.77 7.09 -0.25
CA TYR A 170 -12.62 7.44 -1.65
C TYR A 170 -11.51 6.61 -2.24
N VAL A 171 -11.83 5.81 -3.26
CA VAL A 171 -10.92 4.81 -3.83
C VAL A 171 -10.70 5.10 -5.30
N SER A 172 -9.45 5.28 -5.70
CA SER A 172 -9.08 5.30 -7.11
C SER A 172 -9.29 3.91 -7.71
N ASN A 173 -9.95 3.85 -8.86
CA ASN A 173 -10.43 2.64 -9.48
C ASN A 173 -10.09 2.61 -10.97
N PHE A 174 -9.99 1.42 -11.56
CA PHE A 174 -9.49 1.23 -12.92
C PHE A 174 -8.10 1.88 -13.11
N SER A 175 -7.25 1.77 -12.11
CA SER A 175 -6.01 2.56 -12.00
C SER A 175 -4.96 2.18 -13.05
N VAL A 176 -5.13 1.03 -13.70
CA VAL A 176 -4.29 0.55 -14.81
C VAL A 176 -4.86 0.88 -16.19
N LEU A 177 -6.03 1.52 -16.26
CA LEU A 177 -6.66 1.89 -17.52
C LEU A 177 -6.22 3.30 -17.95
N PRO A 178 -6.14 3.55 -19.28
CA PRO A 178 -6.02 4.91 -19.78
C PRO A 178 -7.29 5.72 -19.44
N ARG A 179 -7.28 7.03 -19.73
CA ARG A 179 -8.44 7.92 -19.59
C ARG A 179 -9.73 7.31 -20.18
N LYS A 180 -9.63 6.60 -21.30
CA LYS A 180 -10.76 5.91 -21.94
C LYS A 180 -10.28 4.72 -22.76
N THR A 181 -10.84 3.55 -22.50
CA THR A 181 -10.59 2.35 -23.31
C THR A 181 -11.45 2.31 -24.59
N PRO A 182 -11.11 1.49 -25.59
CA PRO A 182 -12.00 1.23 -26.72
C PRO A 182 -13.32 0.60 -26.28
N LYS A 183 -14.46 0.98 -26.91
CA LYS A 183 -15.79 0.40 -26.61
C LYS A 183 -15.85 -1.12 -26.80
N LYS A 184 -15.04 -1.68 -27.71
CA LYS A 184 -14.95 -3.11 -28.00
C LYS A 184 -14.02 -3.88 -27.05
N SER A 185 -13.32 -3.20 -26.14
CA SER A 185 -12.46 -3.85 -25.14
C SER A 185 -13.28 -4.52 -24.02
N PRO A 186 -12.67 -5.41 -23.22
CA PRO A 186 -13.32 -5.97 -22.02
C PRO A 186 -13.82 -4.91 -21.03
N PHE A 187 -13.24 -3.71 -21.05
CA PHE A 187 -13.59 -2.59 -20.18
C PHE A 187 -14.64 -1.64 -20.78
N LYS A 188 -15.11 -1.89 -22.01
CA LYS A 188 -16.29 -1.26 -22.64
C LYS A 188 -16.30 0.29 -22.64
N GLY A 189 -15.13 0.92 -22.73
CA GLY A 189 -15.04 2.38 -22.71
C GLY A 189 -14.85 2.99 -21.32
N ALA A 190 -14.67 2.17 -20.28
CA ALA A 190 -14.25 2.64 -18.97
C ALA A 190 -12.85 3.26 -19.03
N GLY A 191 -12.57 4.11 -18.04
CA GLY A 191 -11.25 4.63 -17.73
C GLY A 191 -11.13 4.84 -16.23
N GLY A 192 -10.00 5.38 -15.80
CA GLY A 192 -9.77 5.72 -14.38
C GLY A 192 -10.95 6.48 -13.77
N SER A 193 -11.38 6.05 -12.58
CA SER A 193 -12.51 6.65 -11.88
C SER A 193 -12.27 6.73 -10.38
N LEU A 194 -13.04 7.57 -9.69
CA LEU A 194 -13.06 7.66 -8.24
C LEU A 194 -14.36 7.06 -7.72
N VAL A 195 -14.26 6.12 -6.78
CA VAL A 195 -15.41 5.47 -6.14
C VAL A 195 -15.50 5.93 -4.70
N LYS A 196 -16.62 6.55 -4.32
CA LYS A 196 -16.95 6.83 -2.92
C LYS A 196 -17.70 5.63 -2.32
N ILE A 197 -17.26 5.19 -1.15
CA ILE A 197 -17.88 4.13 -0.36
C ILE A 197 -18.19 4.72 1.01
N THR A 198 -19.45 4.72 1.39
CA THR A 198 -19.87 5.04 2.76
C THR A 198 -20.06 3.71 3.51
N PRO A 199 -19.38 3.51 4.65
CA PRO A 199 -19.52 2.31 5.48
C PRO A 199 -20.96 2.05 5.94
#